data_AF-A0A3N2HPE6-F1
#
_entry.id   AF-A0A3N2HPE6-F1
#
_cell.length_a   1.000
_cell.length_b   1.000
_cell.length_c   1.000
_cell.angle_alpha   90.00
_cell.angle_beta   90.00
_cell.angle_gamma   90.00
#
_symmetry.space_group_name_H-M   'P 1'
#
loop_
_entity.id
_entity.type
_entity.pdbx_description
1 polymer ?
#
loop_
_entity_poly.entity_id
_entity_poly.type
_entity_poly.pdbx_seq_one_letter_code
_entity_poly.pdbx_strand_id
1 'polypeptide(L)'
;MSSHGQQKYQVRFDHGVAGAARIAPGAHVVVVVDVLDGHGTLSRDETVGAVTRLAELAHDTDVLLVTGTGGAADVARHVVDRQSQRGDRALVAVVAAGAVEPDGFRPAVEDQLAAGAVVDALAAVGIDFSSPEAAVTCAAAGALARASAHLLTASASAAELVATDRSDVVDAARASSSSSSSAAMVVAVDRAGSGVESMRSA
;
A
#
# COMPACT_ATOMS: atom_id res chain seq x y z
N MET A 1 -20.81 -9.83 0.21
CA MET A 1 -19.60 -9.67 -0.62
C MET A 1 -19.87 -8.59 -1.66
N SER A 2 -19.00 -7.58 -1.76
CA SER A 2 -19.08 -6.55 -2.80
C SER A 2 -18.64 -7.13 -4.15
N SER A 3 -19.36 -6.83 -5.23
CA SER A 3 -18.98 -7.23 -6.60
C SER A 3 -17.59 -6.69 -7.01
N HIS A 4 -17.12 -5.65 -6.34
CA HIS A 4 -15.83 -4.99 -6.59
C HIS A 4 -14.71 -5.46 -5.65
N GLY A 5 -14.96 -6.45 -4.79
CA GLY A 5 -14.01 -6.83 -3.73
C GLY A 5 -12.83 -7.70 -4.18
N GLN A 6 -12.76 -8.07 -5.46
CA GLN A 6 -11.65 -8.85 -6.06
C GLN A 6 -11.30 -10.16 -5.31
N GLN A 7 -12.25 -10.72 -4.55
CA GLN A 7 -11.94 -11.74 -3.54
C GLN A 7 -11.44 -13.08 -4.10
N LYS A 8 -11.67 -13.32 -5.39
CA LYS A 8 -11.16 -14.51 -6.09
C LYS A 8 -9.65 -14.46 -6.32
N TYR A 9 -9.01 -13.30 -6.25
CA TYR A 9 -7.59 -13.12 -6.54
C TYR A 9 -6.75 -13.11 -5.26
N GLN A 10 -5.52 -13.62 -5.39
CA GLN A 10 -4.53 -13.59 -4.30
C GLN A 10 -3.96 -12.19 -4.11
N VAL A 11 -3.65 -11.48 -5.20
CA VAL A 11 -3.18 -10.09 -5.17
C VAL A 11 -4.28 -9.17 -5.70
N ARG A 12 -4.70 -8.22 -4.88
CA ARG A 12 -5.77 -7.25 -5.17
C ARG A 12 -5.20 -5.85 -5.19
N PHE A 13 -5.82 -4.96 -5.95
CA PHE A 13 -5.39 -3.56 -6.04
C PHE A 13 -6.59 -2.60 -6.13
N ASP A 14 -6.56 -1.53 -5.35
CA ASP A 14 -7.54 -0.44 -5.42
C ASP A 14 -6.90 0.84 -4.85
N HIS A 15 -7.65 1.95 -4.86
CA HIS A 15 -7.15 3.27 -4.45
C HIS A 15 -7.88 3.82 -3.23
N GLY A 16 -7.13 4.49 -2.36
CA GLY A 16 -7.60 5.20 -1.19
C GLY A 16 -8.32 4.33 -0.16
N VAL A 17 -8.81 4.98 0.91
CA VAL A 17 -9.51 4.31 2.01
C VAL A 17 -10.77 3.59 1.54
N ALA A 18 -11.50 4.16 0.57
CA ALA A 18 -12.69 3.54 0.01
C ALA A 18 -12.37 2.26 -0.79
N GLY A 19 -11.24 2.24 -1.51
CA GLY A 19 -10.74 1.03 -2.18
C GLY A 19 -10.28 -0.01 -1.18
N ALA A 20 -9.53 0.40 -0.16
CA ALA A 20 -9.12 -0.49 0.94
C ALA A 20 -10.33 -1.19 1.58
N ALA A 21 -11.40 -0.47 1.87
CA ALA A 21 -12.65 -1.03 2.41
C ALA A 21 -13.27 -2.12 1.51
N ARG A 22 -13.06 -2.06 0.19
CA ARG A 22 -13.56 -3.06 -0.76
C ARG A 22 -12.69 -4.31 -0.81
N ILE A 23 -11.36 -4.15 -0.83
CA ILE A 23 -10.43 -5.26 -1.13
C ILE A 23 -9.72 -5.86 0.09
N ALA A 24 -9.66 -5.14 1.21
CA ALA A 24 -9.06 -5.61 2.46
C ALA A 24 -9.82 -6.75 3.16
N PRO A 25 -11.16 -6.88 3.06
CA PRO A 25 -11.85 -8.00 3.69
C PRO A 25 -11.29 -9.36 3.27
N GLY A 26 -10.82 -10.13 4.25
CA GLY A 26 -10.18 -11.44 4.05
C GLY A 26 -8.76 -11.38 3.48
N ALA A 27 -8.12 -10.23 3.36
CA ALA A 27 -6.69 -10.14 3.11
C ALA A 27 -5.92 -10.48 4.40
N HIS A 28 -4.76 -11.13 4.28
CA HIS A 28 -3.86 -11.39 5.41
C HIS A 28 -2.76 -10.33 5.52
N VAL A 29 -2.50 -9.62 4.42
CA VAL A 29 -1.59 -8.48 4.37
C VAL A 29 -2.26 -7.35 3.59
N VAL A 30 -2.31 -6.15 4.16
CA VAL A 30 -2.71 -4.92 3.47
C VAL A 30 -1.48 -4.04 3.32
N VAL A 31 -1.20 -3.60 2.10
CA VAL A 31 -0.05 -2.74 1.78
C VAL A 31 -0.59 -1.38 1.37
N VAL A 32 -0.40 -0.37 2.22
CA VAL A 32 -0.70 1.03 1.90
C VAL A 32 0.54 1.64 1.26
N VAL A 33 0.38 2.23 0.09
CA VAL A 33 1.46 2.84 -0.69
C VAL A 33 1.21 4.34 -0.78
N ASP A 34 2.12 5.12 -0.20
CA ASP A 34 2.02 6.58 -0.07
C ASP A 34 3.43 7.19 -0.15
N VAL A 35 3.81 7.65 -1.34
CA VAL A 35 5.19 8.07 -1.66
C VAL A 35 5.46 9.51 -1.23
N LEU A 36 4.51 10.41 -1.46
CA LEU A 36 4.63 11.84 -1.13
C LEU A 36 3.58 12.17 -0.07
N ASP A 37 3.99 12.73 1.06
CA ASP A 37 3.05 13.18 2.10
C ASP A 37 2.81 14.67 1.99
N GLY A 38 1.72 15.15 2.59
CA GLY A 38 1.41 16.57 2.68
C GLY A 38 0.79 17.17 1.41
N HIS A 39 0.21 16.32 0.56
CA HIS A 39 -0.63 16.73 -0.57
C HIS A 39 -2.09 16.32 -0.33
N GLY A 40 -3.03 17.06 -0.90
CA GLY A 40 -4.45 16.86 -0.61
C GLY A 40 -4.76 17.04 0.87
N THR A 41 -5.89 16.48 1.32
CA THR A 41 -6.44 16.74 2.66
C THR A 41 -6.15 15.66 3.71
N LEU A 42 -5.82 14.44 3.31
CA LEU A 42 -5.44 13.36 4.23
C LEU A 42 -3.93 13.17 4.21
N SER A 43 -3.33 13.24 5.40
CA SER A 43 -1.95 12.81 5.58
C SER A 43 -1.80 11.29 5.43
N ARG A 44 -0.55 10.85 5.24
CA ARG A 44 -0.20 9.43 5.26
C ARG A 44 -0.67 8.71 6.51
N ASP A 45 -0.40 9.29 7.68
CA ASP A 45 -0.75 8.69 8.97
C ASP A 45 -2.27 8.56 9.15
N GLU A 46 -3.03 9.55 8.68
CA GLU A 46 -4.49 9.48 8.67
C GLU A 46 -5.01 8.40 7.72
N THR A 47 -4.41 8.26 6.55
CA THR A 47 -4.74 7.21 5.56
C THR A 47 -4.48 5.83 6.13
N VAL A 48 -3.27 5.58 6.66
CA VAL A 48 -2.92 4.32 7.32
C VAL A 48 -3.85 4.05 8.50
N GLY A 49 -4.05 5.05 9.37
CA GLY A 49 -4.94 4.94 10.53
C GLY A 49 -6.40 4.65 10.15
N ALA A 50 -6.89 5.14 9.01
CA ALA A 50 -8.20 4.82 8.48
C ALA A 50 -8.28 3.38 7.96
N VAL A 51 -7.27 2.92 7.20
CA VAL A 51 -7.18 1.54 6.70
C VAL A 51 -7.13 0.53 7.84
N THR A 52 -6.29 0.78 8.85
CA THR A 52 -6.21 -0.11 10.02
C THR A 52 -7.56 -0.17 10.74
N ARG A 53 -8.36 0.91 10.77
CA ARG A 53 -9.67 0.99 11.47
C ARG A 53 -10.85 0.41 10.70
N LEU A 54 -10.64 -0.15 9.51
CA LEU A 54 -11.72 -0.79 8.75
C LEU A 54 -12.35 -1.93 9.55
N ALA A 55 -13.68 -1.91 9.69
CA ALA A 55 -14.41 -2.86 10.53
C ALA A 55 -14.27 -4.33 10.07
N GLU A 56 -14.11 -4.54 8.76
CA GLU A 56 -14.01 -5.86 8.12
C GLU A 56 -12.55 -6.36 7.99
N LEU A 57 -11.59 -5.62 8.55
CA LEU A 57 -10.19 -6.04 8.60
C LEU A 57 -10.01 -7.10 9.69
N ALA A 58 -9.51 -8.28 9.33
CA ALA A 58 -9.31 -9.36 10.30
C ALA A 58 -8.20 -8.98 11.31
N HIS A 59 -8.35 -9.43 12.56
CA HIS A 59 -7.43 -9.09 13.65
C HIS A 59 -5.99 -9.55 13.42
N ASP A 60 -5.78 -10.60 12.62
CA ASP A 60 -4.46 -11.14 12.29
C ASP A 60 -3.91 -10.58 10.96
N THR A 61 -4.51 -9.52 10.43
CA THR A 61 -4.04 -8.88 9.19
C THR A 61 -2.84 -7.97 9.47
N ASP A 62 -1.74 -8.18 8.76
CA ASP A 62 -0.61 -7.28 8.80
C ASP A 62 -0.88 -6.05 7.93
N VAL A 63 -0.55 -4.84 8.41
CA VAL A 63 -0.62 -3.61 7.62
C VAL A 63 0.79 -3.05 7.41
N LEU A 64 1.19 -2.93 6.14
CA LEU A 64 2.51 -2.44 5.73
C LEU A 64 2.37 -1.08 5.06
N LEU A 65 3.32 -0.18 5.32
CA LEU A 65 3.43 1.10 4.64
C LEU A 65 4.65 1.12 3.73
N VAL A 66 4.43 1.53 2.49
CA VAL A 66 5.48 1.72 1.48
C VAL A 66 5.52 3.18 1.06
N THR A 67 6.65 3.83 1.28
CA THR A 67 6.88 5.25 0.95
C THR A 67 7.77 5.47 -0.27
N GLY A 68 8.02 4.41 -1.04
CA GLY A 68 8.84 4.44 -2.24
C GLY A 68 9.06 3.05 -2.82
N THR A 69 9.60 2.97 -4.04
CA THR A 69 9.75 1.70 -4.77
C THR A 69 10.70 0.70 -4.11
N GLY A 70 11.65 1.15 -3.28
CA GLY A 70 12.60 0.24 -2.64
C GLY A 70 11.95 -0.72 -1.63
N GLY A 71 10.78 -0.38 -1.09
CA GLY A 71 10.07 -1.24 -0.14
C GLY A 71 9.43 -2.48 -0.76
N ALA A 72 9.34 -2.57 -2.09
CA ALA A 72 8.64 -3.66 -2.77
C ALA A 72 9.21 -5.05 -2.45
N ALA A 73 10.54 -5.18 -2.40
CA ALA A 73 11.19 -6.45 -2.08
C ALA A 73 10.94 -6.89 -0.62
N ASP A 74 10.80 -5.93 0.30
CA ASP A 74 10.51 -6.21 1.70
C ASP A 74 9.07 -6.67 1.89
N VAL A 75 8.12 -6.06 1.18
CA VAL A 75 6.74 -6.54 1.14
C VAL A 75 6.68 -7.97 0.61
N ALA A 76 7.36 -8.27 -0.50
CA ALA A 76 7.37 -9.61 -1.07
C ALA A 76 7.91 -10.66 -0.08
N ARG A 77 9.00 -10.34 0.63
CA ARG A 77 9.56 -11.21 1.68
C ARG A 77 8.58 -11.41 2.84
N HIS A 78 7.96 -10.33 3.33
CA HIS A 78 6.97 -10.41 4.40
C HIS A 78 5.79 -11.31 4.02
N VAL A 79 5.28 -11.18 2.79
CA VAL A 79 4.15 -12.01 2.32
C VAL A 79 4.56 -13.49 2.19
N VAL A 80 5.77 -13.78 1.72
CA VAL A 80 6.30 -15.16 1.68
C VAL A 80 6.39 -15.75 3.09
N ASP A 81 6.94 -15.01 4.05
CA ASP A 81 7.03 -15.45 5.45
C ASP A 81 5.64 -15.71 6.04
N ARG A 82 4.69 -14.79 5.79
CA ARG A 82 3.30 -14.93 6.23
C ARG A 82 2.62 -16.14 5.60
N GLN A 83 2.85 -16.40 4.31
CA GLN A 83 2.34 -17.57 3.60
C GLN A 83 2.90 -18.87 4.21
N SER A 84 4.19 -18.92 4.49
CA SER A 84 4.82 -20.08 5.14
C SER A 84 4.27 -20.34 6.54
N GLN A 85 4.08 -19.30 7.35
CA GLN A 85 3.50 -19.42 8.69
C GLN A 85 2.05 -19.95 8.66
N ARG A 86 1.27 -19.56 7.65
CA ARG A 86 -0.11 -20.02 7.49
C ARG A 86 -0.22 -21.44 6.93
N GLY A 87 0.78 -21.92 6.19
CA GLY A 87 0.71 -23.18 5.46
C GLY A 87 -0.33 -23.17 4.31
N ASP A 88 -0.78 -21.98 3.90
CA ASP A 88 -1.76 -21.75 2.83
C ASP A 88 -1.54 -20.34 2.25
N ARG A 89 -2.13 -20.05 1.08
CA ARG A 89 -1.95 -18.80 0.33
C ARG A 89 -2.16 -17.56 1.19
N ALA A 90 -1.20 -16.64 1.14
CA ALA A 90 -1.38 -15.31 1.71
C ALA A 90 -2.07 -14.39 0.68
N LEU A 91 -3.32 -14.04 0.95
CA LEU A 91 -4.08 -13.00 0.25
C LEU A 91 -3.55 -11.60 0.61
N VAL A 92 -3.29 -10.78 -0.41
CA VAL A 92 -2.69 -9.45 -0.31
C VAL A 92 -3.59 -8.40 -0.94
N ALA A 93 -3.83 -7.30 -0.24
CA ALA A 93 -4.51 -6.12 -0.76
C ALA A 93 -3.53 -4.95 -0.84
N VAL A 94 -3.23 -4.47 -2.05
CA VAL A 94 -2.37 -3.31 -2.29
C VAL A 94 -3.25 -2.08 -2.51
N VAL A 95 -3.00 -1.02 -1.76
CA VAL A 95 -3.80 0.22 -1.78
C VAL A 95 -2.88 1.38 -2.10
N ALA A 96 -3.04 1.99 -3.27
CA ALA A 96 -2.41 3.28 -3.55
C ALA A 96 -3.19 4.37 -2.82
N ALA A 97 -2.53 5.12 -1.93
CA ALA A 97 -3.17 6.08 -1.03
C ALA A 97 -3.89 7.18 -1.82
N GLY A 98 -3.23 7.76 -2.82
CA GLY A 98 -3.77 8.87 -3.59
C GLY A 98 -3.99 10.12 -2.74
N ALA A 99 -4.78 11.06 -3.24
CA ALA A 99 -5.12 12.28 -2.55
C ALA A 99 -6.64 12.41 -2.42
N VAL A 100 -7.09 12.95 -1.29
CA VAL A 100 -8.47 13.42 -1.13
C VAL A 100 -8.47 14.94 -1.31
N GLU A 101 -9.21 15.40 -2.31
CA GLU A 101 -9.36 16.79 -2.70
C GLU A 101 -10.78 17.29 -2.40
N PRO A 102 -11.04 18.61 -2.42
CA PRO A 102 -12.37 19.15 -2.19
C PRO A 102 -13.44 18.62 -3.16
N ASP A 103 -13.07 18.23 -4.38
CA ASP A 103 -13.95 17.70 -5.41
C ASP A 103 -13.98 16.16 -5.48
N GLY A 104 -13.16 15.47 -4.68
CA GLY A 104 -13.19 14.02 -4.55
C GLY A 104 -11.82 13.37 -4.46
N PHE A 105 -11.77 12.09 -4.83
CA PHE A 105 -10.53 11.31 -4.79
C PHE A 105 -9.72 11.50 -6.08
N ARG A 106 -8.43 11.81 -5.95
CA ARG A 106 -7.46 11.86 -7.05
C ARG A 106 -6.43 10.73 -6.90
N PRO A 107 -6.27 9.84 -7.89
CA PRO A 107 -5.15 8.93 -7.94
C PRO A 107 -3.80 9.68 -8.03
N ALA A 108 -2.85 9.29 -7.20
CA ALA A 108 -1.47 9.78 -7.25
C ALA A 108 -0.63 8.85 -8.14
N VAL A 109 0.06 9.40 -9.14
CA VAL A 109 0.83 8.59 -10.10
C VAL A 109 2.03 7.93 -9.44
N GLU A 110 2.69 8.61 -8.52
CA GLU A 110 3.79 8.09 -7.72
C GLU A 110 3.38 6.89 -6.87
N ASP A 111 2.22 6.94 -6.22
CA ASP A 111 1.67 5.83 -5.43
C ASP A 111 1.31 4.65 -6.32
N GLN A 112 0.68 4.91 -7.47
CA GLN A 112 0.31 3.86 -8.41
C GLN A 112 1.55 3.15 -8.97
N LEU A 113 2.61 3.88 -9.32
CA LEU A 113 3.86 3.28 -9.79
C LEU A 113 4.57 2.48 -8.69
N ALA A 114 4.61 2.99 -7.46
CA ALA A 114 5.17 2.26 -6.33
C ALA A 114 4.35 1.00 -5.98
N ALA A 115 3.01 1.07 -6.07
CA ALA A 115 2.14 -0.08 -5.89
C ALA A 115 2.34 -1.13 -6.99
N GLY A 116 2.54 -0.70 -8.24
CA GLY A 116 2.88 -1.62 -9.32
C GLY A 116 4.22 -2.32 -9.11
N ALA A 117 5.22 -1.62 -8.55
CA ALA A 117 6.49 -2.23 -8.16
C ALA A 117 6.32 -3.28 -7.04
N VAL A 118 5.40 -3.04 -6.09
CA VAL A 118 5.03 -4.06 -5.07
C VAL A 118 4.42 -5.30 -5.74
N VAL A 119 3.49 -5.13 -6.69
CA VAL A 119 2.86 -6.25 -7.41
C VAL A 119 3.90 -7.03 -8.22
N ASP A 120 4.82 -6.33 -8.90
CA ASP A 120 5.92 -6.94 -9.65
C ASP A 120 6.84 -7.78 -8.74
N ALA A 121 7.19 -7.24 -7.57
CA ALA A 121 7.99 -7.96 -6.58
C ALA A 121 7.29 -9.21 -6.03
N LEU A 122 5.96 -9.16 -5.84
CA LEU A 122 5.17 -10.33 -5.45
C LEU A 122 5.16 -11.39 -6.55
N ALA A 123 4.97 -10.99 -7.80
CA ALA A 123 5.02 -11.90 -8.94
C ALA A 123 6.40 -12.57 -9.07
N ALA A 124 7.48 -11.82 -8.85
CA ALA A 124 8.86 -12.33 -8.90
C ALA A 124 9.15 -13.44 -7.86
N VAL A 125 8.41 -13.50 -6.76
CA VAL A 125 8.49 -14.57 -5.75
C VAL A 125 7.41 -15.64 -5.89
N GLY A 126 6.67 -15.65 -7.00
CA GLY A 126 5.64 -16.65 -7.33
C GLY A 126 4.26 -16.37 -6.74
N ILE A 127 3.99 -15.14 -6.29
CA ILE A 127 2.67 -14.68 -5.84
C ILE A 127 2.06 -13.86 -6.99
N ASP A 128 1.62 -14.55 -8.03
CA ASP A 128 1.26 -13.96 -9.34
C ASP A 128 -0.22 -14.08 -9.71
N PHE A 129 -1.06 -14.63 -8.83
CA PHE A 129 -2.50 -14.69 -9.06
C PHE A 129 -3.20 -13.35 -8.76
N SER A 130 -2.93 -12.38 -9.64
CA SER A 130 -3.34 -10.99 -9.53
C SER A 130 -4.71 -10.70 -10.13
N SER A 131 -5.42 -9.71 -9.57
CA SER A 131 -6.59 -9.11 -10.20
C SER A 131 -6.22 -8.35 -11.49
N PRO A 132 -7.19 -8.06 -12.39
CA PRO A 132 -6.96 -7.22 -13.56
C PRO A 132 -6.43 -5.84 -13.18
N GLU A 133 -6.96 -5.26 -12.10
CA GLU A 133 -6.52 -3.97 -11.57
C GLU A 133 -5.04 -4.02 -11.13
N ALA A 134 -4.64 -5.07 -10.43
CA ALA A 134 -3.26 -5.28 -10.02
C ALA A 134 -2.33 -5.53 -11.24
N ALA A 135 -2.79 -6.30 -12.23
CA ALA A 135 -2.02 -6.59 -13.43
C ALA A 135 -1.76 -5.32 -14.29
N VAL A 136 -2.76 -4.45 -14.44
CA VAL A 136 -2.62 -3.17 -15.16
C VAL A 136 -1.60 -2.27 -14.46
N THR A 137 -1.70 -2.13 -13.14
CA THR A 137 -0.76 -1.33 -12.34
C THR A 137 0.67 -1.88 -12.40
N CYS A 138 0.83 -3.20 -12.32
CA CYS A 138 2.12 -3.88 -12.48
C CYS A 138 2.74 -3.58 -13.86
N ALA A 139 1.97 -3.72 -14.94
CA ALA A 139 2.43 -3.46 -16.29
C ALA A 139 2.84 -2.00 -16.49
N ALA A 140 2.07 -1.05 -15.94
CA ALA A 140 2.40 0.38 -15.97
C ALA A 140 3.72 0.68 -15.25
N ALA A 141 3.91 0.13 -14.05
CA ALA A 141 5.15 0.30 -13.30
C ALA A 141 6.36 -0.28 -14.05
N GLY A 142 6.23 -1.49 -14.63
CA GLY A 142 7.30 -2.09 -15.43
C GLY A 142 7.65 -1.25 -16.67
N ALA A 143 6.64 -0.80 -17.41
CA ALA A 143 6.83 0.02 -18.62
C ALA A 143 7.47 1.39 -18.32
N LEU A 144 7.18 1.95 -17.14
CA LEU A 144 7.62 3.29 -16.73
C LEU A 144 8.78 3.28 -15.72
N ALA A 145 9.34 2.11 -15.39
CA ALA A 145 10.36 1.95 -14.35
C ALA A 145 11.59 2.84 -14.57
N ARG A 146 11.99 3.06 -15.83
CA ARG A 146 13.13 3.92 -16.20
C ARG A 146 12.82 5.42 -16.12
N ALA A 147 11.55 5.80 -16.04
CA ALA A 147 11.08 7.18 -15.98
C ALA A 147 10.49 7.55 -14.62
N SER A 148 10.45 6.63 -13.64
CA SER A 148 9.79 6.81 -12.33
C SER A 148 10.22 8.08 -11.61
N ALA A 149 11.53 8.37 -11.55
CA ALA A 149 12.05 9.58 -10.92
C ALA A 149 11.60 10.87 -11.61
N HIS A 150 11.45 10.85 -12.95
CA HIS A 150 10.93 12.00 -13.70
C HIS A 150 9.43 12.18 -13.48
N LEU A 151 8.67 11.07 -13.54
CA LEU A 151 7.23 11.07 -13.32
C LEU A 151 6.85 11.54 -11.91
N LEU A 152 7.62 11.11 -10.89
CA LEU A 152 7.46 11.59 -9.51
C LEU A 152 7.63 13.12 -9.45
N THR A 153 8.73 13.67 -9.99
CA THR A 153 8.97 15.12 -9.93
C THR A 153 8.01 15.95 -10.77
N ALA A 154 7.36 15.33 -11.76
CA ALA A 154 6.40 15.98 -12.65
C ALA A 154 4.94 15.73 -12.23
N SER A 155 4.70 15.03 -11.12
CA SER A 155 3.34 14.69 -10.70
C SER A 155 2.57 15.89 -10.18
N ALA A 156 1.24 15.80 -10.20
CA ALA A 156 0.37 16.82 -9.63
C ALA A 156 0.66 17.05 -8.14
N SER A 157 0.88 15.96 -7.40
CA SER A 157 1.26 15.99 -5.98
C SER A 157 2.60 16.70 -5.74
N ALA A 158 3.61 16.41 -6.56
CA ALA A 158 4.90 17.11 -6.46
C ALA A 158 4.77 18.61 -6.81
N ALA A 159 3.96 18.94 -7.82
CA ALA A 159 3.68 20.33 -8.17
C ALA A 159 2.98 21.10 -7.03
N GLU A 160 2.04 20.45 -6.34
CA GLU A 160 1.35 21.00 -5.17
C GLU A 160 2.31 21.24 -3.99
N LEU A 161 3.19 20.28 -3.70
CA LEU A 161 4.24 20.42 -2.68
C LEU A 161 5.21 21.56 -3.01
N VAL A 162 5.63 21.68 -4.27
CA VAL A 162 6.49 22.80 -4.71
C VAL A 162 5.77 24.14 -4.54
N ALA A 163 4.48 24.22 -4.88
CA ALA A 163 3.68 25.43 -4.73
C ALA A 163 3.45 25.86 -3.26
N THR A 164 3.66 24.95 -2.31
CA THR A 164 3.51 25.16 -0.87
C THR A 164 4.85 25.19 -0.12
N ASP A 165 5.95 25.42 -0.85
CA ASP A 165 7.33 25.50 -0.31
C ASP A 165 7.80 24.19 0.38
N ARG A 166 7.32 23.04 -0.11
CA ARG A 166 7.65 21.68 0.36
C ARG A 166 8.39 20.83 -0.66
N SER A 167 9.22 21.46 -1.49
CA SER A 167 10.07 20.75 -2.47
C SER A 167 11.06 19.78 -1.82
N ASP A 168 11.39 19.99 -0.54
CA ASP A 168 12.23 19.10 0.28
C ASP A 168 11.68 17.67 0.35
N VAL A 169 10.35 17.51 0.39
CA VAL A 169 9.68 16.21 0.42
C VAL A 169 9.88 15.47 -0.91
N VAL A 170 9.73 16.19 -2.02
CA VAL A 170 9.90 15.65 -3.37
C VAL A 170 11.35 15.19 -3.59
N ASP A 171 12.30 16.02 -3.17
CA ASP A 171 13.74 15.71 -3.27
C ASP A 171 14.12 14.49 -2.42
N ALA A 172 13.58 14.38 -1.19
CA ALA A 172 13.80 13.23 -0.32
C ALA A 172 13.23 11.92 -0.91
N ALA A 173 12.04 11.96 -1.50
CA ALA A 173 11.43 10.79 -2.15
C ALA A 173 12.22 10.36 -3.40
N ARG A 174 12.67 11.33 -4.21
CA ARG A 174 13.53 11.07 -5.37
C ARG A 174 14.86 10.43 -4.97
N ALA A 175 15.51 10.92 -3.91
CA ALA A 175 16.75 10.37 -3.40
C ALA A 175 16.57 8.95 -2.82
N SER A 176 15.44 8.69 -2.17
CA SER A 176 15.12 7.36 -1.63
C SER A 176 14.90 6.33 -2.73
N SER A 177 14.41 6.74 -3.89
CA SER A 177 14.18 5.87 -5.05
C SER A 177 15.48 5.44 -5.76
N SER A 178 16.58 6.20 -5.61
CA SER A 178 17.89 5.83 -6.15
C SER A 178 18.74 5.01 -5.16
N SER A 179 18.38 5.02 -3.88
CA SER A 179 19.00 4.18 -2.86
C SER A 179 18.34 2.80 -2.83
N SER A 180 19.15 1.74 -2.88
CA SER A 180 18.68 0.36 -2.69
C SER A 180 18.23 0.04 -1.25
N SER A 181 18.15 1.05 -0.37
CA SER A 181 17.95 0.89 1.07
C SER A 181 16.60 1.40 1.61
N SER A 182 15.64 1.79 0.77
CA SER A 182 14.33 2.24 1.27
C SER A 182 13.55 1.01 1.75
N ALA A 183 13.57 0.71 3.04
CA ALA A 183 12.85 -0.42 3.59
C ALA A 183 11.34 -0.17 3.57
N ALA A 184 10.52 -1.20 3.31
CA ALA A 184 9.10 -1.11 3.67
C ALA A 184 9.00 -1.07 5.20
N MET A 185 8.21 -0.12 5.71
CA MET A 185 7.99 -0.03 7.15
C MET A 185 6.77 -0.89 7.51
N VAL A 186 6.99 -1.92 8.33
CA VAL A 186 5.88 -2.59 9.01
C VAL A 186 5.28 -1.58 9.96
N VAL A 187 4.05 -1.14 9.68
CA VAL A 187 3.31 -0.33 10.65
C VAL A 187 2.78 -1.31 11.67
N ALA A 188 3.37 -1.29 12.87
CA ALA A 188 2.83 -2.07 13.97
C ALA A 188 1.37 -1.66 14.15
N VAL A 189 0.46 -2.62 13.91
CA VAL A 189 -0.95 -2.46 14.26
C VAL A 189 -1.03 -2.58 15.77
N ASP A 190 -0.77 -1.49 16.50
CA ASP A 190 -1.09 -1.46 17.92
C ASP A 190 -2.59 -1.25 18.07
N ARG A 191 -3.29 -2.28 18.55
CA ARG A 191 -4.62 -2.13 19.12
C ARG A 191 -4.71 -2.84 20.46
N ALA A 192 -4.78 -2.03 21.51
CA ALA A 192 -5.15 -2.43 22.86
C ALA A 192 -6.41 -3.30 22.84
N GLY A 193 -6.30 -4.53 23.36
CA GLY A 193 -7.48 -5.38 23.58
C GLY A 193 -7.29 -6.90 23.54
N SER A 194 -6.08 -7.46 23.70
CA SER A 194 -5.99 -8.85 24.18
C SER A 194 -6.18 -8.87 25.70
N GLY A 195 -7.37 -8.47 26.15
CA GLY A 195 -7.81 -8.73 27.50
C GLY A 195 -7.90 -10.24 27.66
N VAL A 196 -6.92 -10.82 28.35
CA VAL A 196 -6.97 -12.20 28.82
C VAL A 196 -8.22 -12.30 29.70
N GLU A 197 -9.30 -12.88 29.19
CA GLU A 197 -10.36 -13.44 30.02
C GLU A 197 -9.71 -14.58 30.82
N SER A 198 -9.18 -14.21 31.98
CA SER A 198 -8.78 -15.14 33.02
C SER A 198 -10.05 -15.82 33.52
N MET A 199 -10.38 -16.95 32.88
CA MET A 199 -11.21 -17.99 33.44
C MET A 199 -10.67 -18.36 34.83
N ARG A 200 -11.30 -17.80 35.87
CA ARG A 200 -11.29 -18.36 37.22
C ARG A 200 -12.71 -18.74 37.57
N SER A 201 -12.97 -20.02 37.43
CA SER A 201 -14.04 -20.71 38.12
C SER A 201 -13.71 -20.73 39.61
N ALA A 202 -14.62 -20.16 40.43
CA ALA A 202 -15.03 -20.63 41.75
C ALA A 202 -16.23 -19.78 42.19
#